data_AF-A0A7W1JYY4-F1
#
_entry.id   AF-A0A7W1JYY4-F1
#
_cell.length_a   1.000
_cell.length_b   1.000
_cell.length_c   1.000
_cell.angle_alpha   90.00
_cell.angle_beta   90.00
_cell.angle_gamma   90.00
#
_symmetry.space_group_name_H-M   'P 1'
#
loop_
_entity.id
_entity.type
_entity.pdbx_description
1 polymer ?
#
loop_
_entity_poly.entity_id
_entity_poly.type
_entity_poly.pdbx_seq_one_letter_code
_entity_poly.pdbx_strand_id
1 'polypeptide(L)'
;MSSAPATIVLVDAGAFDTAYAEVSTLAESTRIYTVLPFFLIDANDPGLASVADVPGVLGLVPGDELQLSMLAGLDRVAALCLGQVSEWAVGGVEEGEEYPFIPDEPVGKVAPTAVCAAANMSLTPDDDAFAETLPTDVINHATRTVADLTLPVVAAGNHHDTGFRFETVSPWAEPEWVFAVGATSDEAGEIEWPHSARGTAADPDVGPDILAWGKDATSENGFGTSFAVVLVSRMATLCRAWLWQLAANIERLAGRPYGVPLMGIAFVDREIAPFAPTPPRLRALPVLHATSPVLEQPKLQPTADAFKFRPAVDITRRLLVAAAAETSPKTATPLSAPSLTPERLQRFLDNLSLARLFEVAGVASEEVSRAEEPLFCAGTANELWTLLENLPVVWAWDVNTRTAYVHPVREADYARS
;
A
#
# COMPACT_ATOMS: atom_id res chain seq x y z
N MET A 1 -31.19 -1.60 -0.48
CA MET A 1 -31.81 -2.93 -0.74
C MET A 1 -30.91 -3.95 -0.07
N SER A 2 -31.40 -4.73 0.89
CA SER A 2 -30.61 -5.81 1.49
C SER A 2 -30.36 -6.84 0.39
N SER A 3 -29.11 -6.93 -0.08
CA SER A 3 -28.69 -8.04 -0.95
C SER A 3 -28.77 -9.31 -0.11
N ALA A 4 -29.29 -10.40 -0.69
CA ALA A 4 -29.22 -11.71 -0.05
C ALA A 4 -27.77 -12.01 0.38
N PRO A 5 -27.57 -12.72 1.51
CA PRO A 5 -26.23 -13.11 1.95
C PRO A 5 -25.54 -13.86 0.80
N ALA A 6 -24.27 -13.53 0.54
CA ALA A 6 -23.49 -14.17 -0.50
C ALA A 6 -22.47 -15.12 0.12
N THR A 7 -22.25 -16.25 -0.52
CA THR A 7 -21.14 -17.16 -0.20
C THR A 7 -19.97 -16.80 -1.11
N ILE A 8 -18.81 -16.59 -0.49
CA ILE A 8 -17.54 -16.36 -1.16
C ILE A 8 -16.94 -17.73 -1.46
N VAL A 9 -16.64 -17.98 -2.72
CA VAL A 9 -15.94 -19.18 -3.16
C VAL A 9 -14.46 -18.86 -3.27
N LEU A 10 -13.66 -19.50 -2.41
CA LEU A 10 -12.21 -19.46 -2.48
C LEU A 10 -11.73 -20.43 -3.55
N VAL A 11 -10.86 -19.97 -4.45
CA VAL A 11 -10.41 -20.75 -5.61
C VAL A 11 -8.89 -20.69 -5.70
N ASP A 12 -8.28 -21.79 -6.09
CA ASP A 12 -6.87 -21.79 -6.52
C ASP A 12 -6.73 -20.88 -7.76
N ALA A 13 -5.91 -19.84 -7.66
CA ALA A 13 -5.67 -18.91 -8.74
C ALA A 13 -5.20 -19.61 -10.04
N GLY A 14 -4.46 -20.72 -9.94
CA GLY A 14 -4.02 -21.51 -11.09
C GLY A 14 -5.14 -22.32 -11.78
N ALA A 15 -6.28 -22.50 -11.10
CA ALA A 15 -7.44 -23.23 -11.59
C ALA A 15 -8.65 -22.32 -11.87
N PHE A 16 -8.51 -20.98 -11.70
CA PHE A 16 -9.62 -20.03 -11.69
C PHE A 16 -10.56 -20.17 -12.90
N ASP A 17 -10.03 -20.15 -14.13
CA ASP A 17 -10.87 -20.23 -15.35
C ASP A 17 -11.64 -21.54 -15.46
N THR A 18 -11.02 -22.65 -15.03
CA THR A 18 -11.65 -23.98 -15.08
C THR A 18 -12.73 -24.12 -14.02
N ALA A 19 -12.42 -23.72 -12.78
CA ALA A 19 -13.38 -23.70 -11.69
C ALA A 19 -14.54 -22.75 -12.02
N TYR A 20 -14.28 -21.57 -12.58
CA TYR A 20 -15.32 -20.60 -12.94
C TYR A 20 -16.31 -21.17 -13.97
N ALA A 21 -15.79 -21.80 -15.02
CA ALA A 21 -16.61 -22.40 -16.05
C ALA A 21 -17.54 -23.49 -15.48
N GLU A 22 -17.03 -24.34 -14.59
CA GLU A 22 -17.82 -25.41 -13.96
C GLU A 22 -18.82 -24.86 -12.94
N VAL A 23 -18.38 -24.00 -12.02
CA VAL A 23 -19.23 -23.36 -10.99
C VAL A 23 -20.38 -22.59 -11.62
N SER A 24 -20.14 -21.85 -12.71
CA SER A 24 -21.17 -21.09 -13.41
C SER A 24 -22.25 -21.96 -14.07
N THR A 25 -21.97 -23.26 -14.31
CA THR A 25 -23.00 -24.21 -14.78
C THR A 25 -23.80 -24.84 -13.64
N LEU A 26 -23.22 -24.89 -12.44
CA LEU A 26 -23.86 -25.46 -11.26
C LEU A 26 -24.73 -24.43 -10.54
N ALA A 27 -24.26 -23.18 -10.42
CA ALA A 27 -24.92 -22.10 -9.70
C ALA A 27 -25.14 -20.86 -10.61
N GLU A 28 -26.39 -20.59 -10.96
CA GLU A 28 -26.75 -19.51 -11.90
C GLU A 28 -26.48 -18.10 -11.33
N SER A 29 -26.46 -17.94 -10.01
CA SER A 29 -26.19 -16.66 -9.35
C SER A 29 -24.70 -16.30 -9.23
N THR A 30 -23.81 -17.10 -9.81
CA THR A 30 -22.36 -16.90 -9.78
C THR A 30 -21.98 -15.54 -10.34
N ARG A 31 -21.27 -14.75 -9.54
CA ARG A 31 -20.69 -13.45 -9.87
C ARG A 31 -19.19 -13.47 -9.63
N ILE A 32 -18.44 -12.67 -10.37
CA ILE A 32 -16.99 -12.54 -10.22
C ILE A 32 -16.62 -11.12 -9.80
N TYR A 33 -15.47 -11.01 -9.15
CA TYR A 33 -14.75 -9.74 -9.03
C TYR A 33 -13.99 -9.43 -10.33
N THR A 34 -13.52 -8.19 -10.47
CA THR A 34 -12.82 -7.72 -11.68
C THR A 34 -11.44 -8.34 -11.80
N VAL A 35 -10.73 -8.47 -10.67
CA VAL A 35 -9.34 -8.89 -10.55
C VAL A 35 -9.17 -9.99 -9.52
N LEU A 36 -9.86 -9.89 -8.37
CA LEU A 36 -9.67 -10.87 -7.31
C LEU A 36 -10.18 -12.27 -7.72
N PRO A 37 -9.45 -13.35 -7.39
CA PRO A 37 -9.78 -14.70 -7.82
C PRO A 37 -10.87 -15.35 -6.94
N PHE A 38 -11.99 -14.66 -6.71
CA PHE A 38 -13.13 -15.18 -5.95
C PHE A 38 -14.41 -15.21 -6.78
N PHE A 39 -15.31 -16.12 -6.42
CA PHE A 39 -16.70 -16.06 -6.86
C PHE A 39 -17.62 -15.65 -5.71
N LEU A 40 -18.73 -15.00 -6.06
CA LEU A 40 -19.84 -14.76 -5.16
C LEU A 40 -21.06 -15.52 -5.67
N ILE A 41 -21.67 -16.33 -4.81
CA ILE A 41 -22.90 -17.06 -5.10
C ILE A 41 -23.95 -16.64 -4.08
N ASP A 42 -25.22 -16.48 -4.48
CA ASP A 42 -26.30 -16.27 -3.52
C ASP A 42 -26.37 -17.46 -2.56
N ALA A 43 -26.45 -17.22 -1.25
CA ALA A 43 -26.54 -18.29 -0.25
C ALA A 43 -27.77 -19.19 -0.46
N ASN A 44 -28.78 -18.73 -1.20
CA ASN A 44 -29.99 -19.50 -1.52
C ASN A 44 -29.93 -20.18 -2.90
N ASP A 45 -28.81 -20.10 -3.62
CA ASP A 45 -28.67 -20.75 -4.92
C ASP A 45 -28.73 -22.29 -4.76
N PRO A 46 -29.64 -22.99 -5.45
CA PRO A 46 -29.76 -24.44 -5.34
C PRO A 46 -28.49 -25.20 -5.78
N GLY A 47 -27.66 -24.57 -6.61
CA GLY A 47 -26.38 -25.09 -7.08
C GLY A 47 -25.25 -25.06 -6.07
N LEU A 48 -25.35 -24.21 -5.03
CA LEU A 48 -24.26 -23.92 -4.09
C LEU A 48 -23.70 -25.18 -3.43
N ALA A 49 -24.56 -26.14 -3.08
CA ALA A 49 -24.14 -27.38 -2.43
C ALA A 49 -23.20 -28.23 -3.30
N SER A 50 -23.26 -28.10 -4.63
CA SER A 50 -22.41 -28.85 -5.57
C SER A 50 -21.07 -28.16 -5.85
N VAL A 51 -20.93 -26.88 -5.48
CA VAL A 51 -19.73 -26.07 -5.77
C VAL A 51 -18.51 -26.56 -5.00
N ALA A 52 -18.70 -27.07 -3.78
CA ALA A 52 -17.60 -27.56 -2.94
C ALA A 52 -16.81 -28.73 -3.56
N ASP A 53 -17.44 -29.48 -4.48
CA ASP A 53 -16.83 -30.65 -5.13
C ASP A 53 -16.09 -30.28 -6.43
N VAL A 54 -16.16 -29.03 -6.88
CA VAL A 54 -15.52 -28.57 -8.13
C VAL A 54 -13.99 -28.53 -7.96
N PRO A 55 -13.21 -29.16 -8.85
CA PRO A 55 -11.75 -29.09 -8.81
C PRO A 55 -11.24 -27.64 -8.83
N GLY A 56 -10.38 -27.30 -7.86
CA GLY A 56 -9.82 -25.96 -7.71
C GLY A 56 -10.58 -25.06 -6.72
N VAL A 57 -11.78 -25.46 -6.27
CA VAL A 57 -12.45 -24.79 -5.13
C VAL A 57 -11.76 -25.19 -3.83
N LEU A 58 -11.26 -24.21 -3.10
CA LEU A 58 -10.54 -24.39 -1.84
C LEU A 58 -11.46 -24.31 -0.62
N GLY A 59 -12.58 -23.59 -0.74
CA GLY A 59 -13.54 -23.45 0.34
C GLY A 59 -14.73 -22.57 -0.02
N LEU A 60 -15.79 -22.73 0.77
CA LEU A 60 -16.99 -21.90 0.74
C LEU A 60 -17.07 -21.13 2.05
N VAL A 61 -16.99 -19.81 1.99
CA VAL A 61 -17.01 -18.93 3.16
C VAL A 61 -18.29 -18.10 3.12
N PRO A 62 -19.18 -18.20 4.11
CA PRO A 62 -20.31 -17.28 4.22
C PRO A 62 -19.77 -15.86 4.36
N GLY A 63 -20.07 -14.99 3.39
CA GLY A 63 -19.61 -13.61 3.39
C GLY A 63 -20.51 -12.74 4.25
N ASP A 64 -19.96 -12.15 5.29
CA ASP A 64 -20.64 -11.07 6.00
C ASP A 64 -20.53 -9.73 5.22
N GLU A 65 -21.27 -8.72 5.70
CA GLU A 65 -21.30 -7.40 5.05
C GLU A 65 -19.93 -6.71 5.01
N LEU A 66 -19.13 -6.84 6.08
CA LEU A 66 -17.80 -6.25 6.16
C LEU A 66 -16.88 -6.90 5.13
N GLN A 67 -16.79 -8.23 5.14
CA GLN A 67 -15.95 -9.01 4.25
C GLN A 67 -16.27 -8.74 2.78
N LEU A 68 -17.55 -8.82 2.40
CA LEU A 68 -17.97 -8.59 1.01
C LEU A 68 -17.61 -7.18 0.53
N SER A 69 -17.73 -6.18 1.42
CA SER A 69 -17.42 -4.80 1.10
C SER A 69 -15.91 -4.53 1.04
N MET A 70 -15.13 -5.12 1.95
CA MET A 70 -13.66 -5.09 1.91
C MET A 70 -13.12 -5.73 0.64
N LEU A 71 -13.64 -6.90 0.24
CA LEU A 71 -13.28 -7.57 -1.01
C LEU A 71 -13.59 -6.70 -2.23
N ALA A 72 -14.74 -6.01 -2.25
CA ALA A 72 -15.06 -5.08 -3.33
C ALA A 72 -14.08 -3.90 -3.39
N GLY A 73 -13.67 -3.36 -2.24
CA GLY A 73 -12.66 -2.32 -2.14
C GLY A 73 -11.29 -2.78 -2.64
N LEU A 74 -10.81 -3.92 -2.17
CA LEU A 74 -9.53 -4.51 -2.59
C LEU A 74 -9.52 -4.87 -4.08
N ASP A 75 -10.64 -5.37 -4.62
CA ASP A 75 -10.80 -5.60 -6.06
C ASP A 75 -10.68 -4.30 -6.86
N ARG A 76 -11.29 -3.23 -6.36
CA ARG A 76 -11.19 -1.90 -6.97
C ARG A 76 -9.75 -1.38 -6.94
N VAL A 77 -9.02 -1.57 -5.84
CA VAL A 77 -7.60 -1.20 -5.73
C VAL A 77 -6.75 -2.01 -6.72
N ALA A 78 -6.98 -3.32 -6.82
CA ALA A 78 -6.26 -4.16 -7.77
C ALA A 78 -6.54 -3.75 -9.21
N ALA A 79 -7.82 -3.50 -9.56
CA ALA A 79 -8.23 -3.01 -10.87
C ALA A 79 -7.62 -1.64 -11.19
N LEU A 80 -7.47 -0.76 -10.18
CA LEU A 80 -6.84 0.55 -10.33
C LEU A 80 -5.36 0.37 -10.68
N CYS A 81 -4.65 -0.47 -9.93
CA CYS A 81 -3.22 -0.73 -10.17
C CYS A 81 -2.97 -1.36 -11.54
N LEU A 82 -3.93 -2.12 -12.08
CA LEU A 82 -3.87 -2.69 -13.43
C LEU A 82 -4.36 -1.75 -14.54
N GLY A 83 -4.81 -0.53 -14.19
CA GLY A 83 -5.36 0.43 -15.15
C GLY A 83 -6.71 0.00 -15.76
N GLN A 84 -7.39 -0.99 -15.19
CA GLN A 84 -8.69 -1.48 -15.65
C GLN A 84 -9.83 -0.55 -15.21
N VAL A 85 -9.65 0.14 -14.10
CA VAL A 85 -10.54 1.22 -13.66
C VAL A 85 -9.79 2.53 -13.80
N SER A 86 -9.96 3.14 -14.97
CA SER A 86 -9.22 4.33 -15.36
C SER A 86 -10.01 5.56 -14.95
N GLU A 87 -9.76 6.09 -13.77
CA GLU A 87 -10.39 7.36 -13.38
C GLU A 87 -9.47 8.56 -13.64
N TRP A 88 -8.15 8.35 -13.82
CA TRP A 88 -7.14 9.43 -13.83
C TRP A 88 -6.08 9.18 -14.90
N ALA A 89 -6.25 9.77 -16.09
CA ALA A 89 -5.14 9.95 -17.03
C ALA A 89 -4.39 11.24 -16.62
N VAL A 90 -3.15 11.11 -16.18
CA VAL A 90 -2.26 12.27 -15.97
C VAL A 90 -1.75 12.72 -17.34
N GLY A 91 -1.86 14.00 -17.69
CA GLY A 91 -1.41 14.51 -18.99
C GLY A 91 0.12 14.35 -19.16
N GLY A 92 0.59 13.91 -20.33
CA GLY A 92 2.03 13.80 -20.63
C GLY A 92 2.62 14.96 -21.46
N VAL A 93 3.77 14.73 -22.11
CA VAL A 93 4.54 15.66 -22.97
C VAL A 93 4.95 15.02 -24.32
N GLU A 94 5.34 15.83 -25.32
CA GLU A 94 5.88 15.35 -26.61
C GLU A 94 7.25 14.66 -26.43
N GLU A 95 7.61 13.79 -27.37
CA GLU A 95 8.86 13.01 -27.32
C GLU A 95 10.09 13.94 -27.39
N GLY A 96 10.87 14.00 -26.29
CA GLY A 96 12.09 14.80 -26.20
C GLY A 96 12.02 16.07 -25.34
N GLU A 97 10.89 16.35 -24.68
CA GLU A 97 10.74 17.51 -23.78
C GLU A 97 10.83 17.15 -22.28
N GLU A 98 11.39 18.05 -21.46
CA GLU A 98 11.40 17.94 -19.99
C GLU A 98 10.08 18.47 -19.39
N TYR A 99 9.55 17.81 -18.35
CA TYR A 99 8.28 18.15 -17.67
C TYR A 99 8.46 19.28 -16.64
N PRO A 100 7.53 20.25 -16.40
CA PRO A 100 6.32 20.66 -17.15
C PRO A 100 6.22 22.18 -17.45
N PHE A 101 5.29 22.62 -18.35
CA PHE A 101 4.30 23.70 -18.05
C PHE A 101 3.15 23.73 -19.11
N ILE A 102 1.87 24.07 -18.82
CA ILE A 102 1.24 25.43 -18.93
C ILE A 102 -0.30 25.33 -18.75
N PRO A 103 -1.02 26.42 -18.37
CA PRO A 103 -2.45 26.42 -18.07
C PRO A 103 -3.40 26.15 -19.24
N ASP A 104 -4.49 25.48 -18.87
CA ASP A 104 -5.65 25.02 -19.66
C ASP A 104 -5.41 23.76 -20.53
N GLU A 105 -4.40 22.97 -20.14
CA GLU A 105 -4.12 21.51 -20.36
C GLU A 105 -5.01 20.73 -21.35
N PRO A 106 -4.52 19.83 -22.24
CA PRO A 106 -3.45 18.82 -22.05
C PRO A 106 -2.41 18.80 -23.23
N VAL A 107 -1.27 18.07 -23.20
CA VAL A 107 -1.09 16.72 -23.82
C VAL A 107 0.39 16.24 -23.80
N GLY A 108 0.55 14.90 -23.71
CA GLY A 108 1.62 14.12 -24.36
C GLY A 108 1.76 12.67 -23.87
N LYS A 109 2.59 11.83 -24.51
CA LYS A 109 2.48 10.34 -24.54
C LYS A 109 3.16 9.55 -23.40
N VAL A 110 3.84 10.19 -22.45
CA VAL A 110 4.83 9.48 -21.59
C VAL A 110 4.76 9.80 -20.09
N ALA A 111 3.79 10.58 -19.59
CA ALA A 111 3.58 10.60 -18.15
C ALA A 111 2.96 9.24 -17.75
N PRO A 112 3.64 8.42 -16.93
CA PRO A 112 3.04 7.18 -16.48
C PRO A 112 1.76 7.51 -15.71
N THR A 113 0.77 6.61 -15.80
CA THR A 113 -0.45 6.72 -14.99
C THR A 113 -0.09 6.87 -13.52
N ALA A 114 -0.91 7.60 -12.77
CA ALA A 114 -0.74 7.69 -11.33
C ALA A 114 -0.59 6.28 -10.74
N VAL A 115 0.36 6.13 -9.82
CA VAL A 115 0.72 4.85 -9.22
C VAL A 115 0.13 4.80 -7.82
N CYS A 116 -0.64 3.74 -7.53
CA CYS A 116 -0.98 3.40 -6.16
C CYS A 116 0.28 2.87 -5.48
N ALA A 117 0.80 3.63 -4.51
CA ALA A 117 1.99 3.28 -3.74
C ALA A 117 1.67 2.38 -2.55
N ALA A 118 0.49 2.60 -1.95
CA ALA A 118 0.01 1.84 -0.81
C ALA A 118 -1.50 1.64 -0.86
N ALA A 119 -1.96 0.46 -0.43
CA ALA A 119 -3.34 0.18 -0.08
C ALA A 119 -3.48 0.26 1.44
N ASN A 120 -4.01 1.36 1.94
CA ASN A 120 -4.25 1.61 3.35
C ASN A 120 -5.50 0.87 3.82
N MET A 121 -5.31 0.06 4.86
CA MET A 121 -6.38 -0.63 5.58
C MET A 121 -6.24 -0.31 7.07
N SER A 122 -6.94 0.74 7.50
CA SER A 122 -6.98 1.13 8.92
C SER A 122 -8.08 0.40 9.71
N LEU A 123 -8.52 -0.75 9.19
CA LEU A 123 -9.58 -1.60 9.73
C LEU A 123 -9.02 -2.95 10.17
N THR A 124 -9.63 -3.50 11.20
CA THR A 124 -9.40 -4.87 11.70
C THR A 124 -10.75 -5.59 11.77
N PRO A 125 -10.77 -6.94 11.78
CA PRO A 125 -12.01 -7.68 12.00
C PRO A 125 -12.58 -7.40 13.40
N ASP A 126 -13.89 -7.59 13.56
CA ASP A 126 -14.51 -7.51 14.89
C ASP A 126 -13.89 -8.62 15.79
N ASP A 127 -13.50 -8.28 17.02
CA ASP A 127 -12.73 -9.15 17.97
C ASP A 127 -11.26 -9.48 17.58
N ASP A 128 -10.57 -8.55 16.91
CA ASP A 128 -9.16 -8.68 16.45
C ASP A 128 -8.14 -9.07 17.52
N ALA A 129 -8.36 -8.71 18.79
CA ALA A 129 -7.42 -8.92 19.89
C ALA A 129 -7.07 -10.39 20.17
N PHE A 130 -7.90 -11.32 19.70
CA PHE A 130 -7.79 -12.76 20.00
C PHE A 130 -8.07 -13.68 18.81
N ALA A 131 -8.22 -13.13 17.60
CA ALA A 131 -8.57 -13.90 16.42
C ALA A 131 -7.32 -14.53 15.78
N GLU A 132 -7.28 -15.85 15.69
CA GLU A 132 -6.23 -16.55 14.93
C GLU A 132 -6.34 -16.22 13.44
N THR A 133 -5.19 -16.04 12.78
CA THR A 133 -5.15 -15.96 11.32
C THR A 133 -5.53 -17.30 10.69
N LEU A 134 -6.71 -17.35 10.10
CA LEU A 134 -7.22 -18.57 9.47
C LEU A 134 -6.68 -18.72 8.03
N PRO A 135 -6.30 -19.93 7.59
CA PRO A 135 -5.94 -20.18 6.18
C PRO A 135 -7.06 -19.87 5.18
N THR A 136 -8.31 -19.79 5.65
CA THR A 136 -9.50 -19.46 4.85
C THR A 136 -9.91 -18.00 4.95
N ASP A 137 -9.10 -17.12 5.56
CA ASP A 137 -9.42 -15.70 5.64
C ASP A 137 -9.38 -15.07 4.24
N VAL A 138 -10.57 -14.75 3.72
CA VAL A 138 -10.80 -14.22 2.38
C VAL A 138 -10.09 -12.87 2.17
N ILE A 139 -9.92 -12.06 3.22
CA ILE A 139 -9.23 -10.78 3.14
C ILE A 139 -7.74 -11.01 2.98
N ASN A 140 -7.16 -12.00 3.66
CA ASN A 140 -5.75 -12.35 3.49
C ASN A 140 -5.43 -12.89 2.09
N HIS A 141 -6.34 -13.67 1.49
CA HIS A 141 -6.23 -14.08 0.08
C HIS A 141 -6.32 -12.87 -0.87
N ALA A 142 -7.18 -11.90 -0.56
CA ALA A 142 -7.32 -10.69 -1.36
C ALA A 142 -6.09 -9.78 -1.26
N THR A 143 -5.57 -9.53 -0.05
CA THR A 143 -4.36 -8.73 0.16
C THR A 143 -3.13 -9.39 -0.46
N ARG A 144 -3.07 -10.72 -0.53
CA ARG A 144 -2.01 -11.43 -1.28
C ARG A 144 -2.02 -11.07 -2.76
N THR A 145 -3.19 -10.98 -3.38
CA THR A 145 -3.33 -10.57 -4.79
C THR A 145 -2.94 -9.10 -4.97
N VAL A 146 -3.31 -8.24 -4.02
CA VAL A 146 -2.98 -6.81 -4.03
C VAL A 146 -1.47 -6.56 -3.81
N ALA A 147 -0.80 -7.39 -3.01
CA ALA A 147 0.61 -7.24 -2.66
C ALA A 147 1.58 -7.29 -3.85
N ASP A 148 1.19 -7.94 -4.95
CA ASP A 148 1.96 -7.96 -6.19
C ASP A 148 1.85 -6.64 -6.99
N LEU A 149 0.91 -5.77 -6.63
CA LEU A 149 0.52 -4.57 -7.39
C LEU A 149 0.83 -3.27 -6.63
N THR A 150 0.63 -3.26 -5.32
CA THR A 150 0.86 -2.14 -4.41
C THR A 150 1.17 -2.67 -3.00
N LEU A 151 1.69 -1.83 -2.10
CA LEU A 151 1.99 -2.26 -0.73
C LEU A 151 0.71 -2.24 0.13
N PRO A 152 0.18 -3.38 0.60
CA PRO A 152 -0.91 -3.37 1.57
C PRO A 152 -0.34 -2.92 2.92
N VAL A 153 -0.86 -1.84 3.48
CA VAL A 153 -0.45 -1.29 4.78
C VAL A 153 -1.62 -1.45 5.73
N VAL A 154 -1.44 -2.25 6.79
CA VAL A 154 -2.53 -2.71 7.65
C VAL A 154 -2.28 -2.32 9.10
N ALA A 155 -3.31 -1.84 9.78
CA ALA A 155 -3.28 -1.53 11.20
C ALA A 155 -3.01 -2.78 12.02
N ALA A 156 -2.03 -2.72 12.93
CA ALA A 156 -1.75 -3.83 13.83
C ALA A 156 -2.93 -4.09 14.78
N GLY A 157 -3.74 -3.09 15.12
CA GLY A 157 -4.88 -3.20 16.04
C GLY A 157 -4.69 -2.35 17.30
N ASN A 158 -5.81 -2.03 17.96
CA ASN A 158 -5.86 -1.08 19.08
C ASN A 158 -6.15 -1.74 20.44
N HIS A 159 -6.02 -3.06 20.52
CA HIS A 159 -6.51 -3.84 21.64
C HIS A 159 -5.40 -4.49 22.47
N HIS A 160 -4.22 -3.86 22.53
CA HIS A 160 -3.21 -4.28 23.50
C HIS A 160 -3.71 -3.99 24.94
N ASP A 161 -3.98 -5.06 25.68
CA ASP A 161 -4.23 -5.19 27.10
C ASP A 161 -3.32 -6.28 27.73
N THR A 162 -2.32 -5.81 28.49
CA THR A 162 -1.38 -6.60 29.29
C THR A 162 -2.00 -7.60 30.30
N GLY A 163 -3.32 -7.54 30.52
CA GLY A 163 -4.08 -8.47 31.36
C GLY A 163 -4.38 -9.84 30.73
N PHE A 164 -4.17 -10.02 29.42
CA PHE A 164 -4.42 -11.28 28.71
C PHE A 164 -3.13 -12.10 28.49
N ARG A 165 -3.30 -13.43 28.32
CA ARG A 165 -2.18 -14.40 28.26
C ARG A 165 -1.40 -14.35 26.93
N PHE A 166 -2.08 -14.01 25.85
CA PHE A 166 -1.51 -13.76 24.54
C PHE A 166 -2.41 -12.73 23.86
N GLU A 167 -1.79 -11.87 23.08
CA GLU A 167 -2.44 -10.84 22.28
C GLU A 167 -1.87 -10.99 20.89
N THR A 168 -2.70 -10.78 19.89
CA THR A 168 -2.29 -10.88 18.50
C THR A 168 -2.41 -9.52 17.84
N VAL A 169 -1.50 -9.22 16.92
CA VAL A 169 -1.82 -8.27 15.86
C VAL A 169 -3.09 -8.75 15.16
N SER A 170 -3.80 -7.83 14.53
CA SER A 170 -4.93 -8.12 13.66
C SER A 170 -4.58 -9.30 12.75
N PRO A 171 -5.47 -10.28 12.57
CA PRO A 171 -5.21 -11.40 11.67
C PRO A 171 -5.05 -10.96 10.20
N TRP A 172 -5.45 -9.72 9.88
CA TRP A 172 -5.20 -9.09 8.58
C TRP A 172 -3.83 -8.41 8.49
N ALA A 173 -3.18 -8.15 9.62
CA ALA A 173 -1.83 -7.58 9.73
C ALA A 173 -0.74 -8.66 9.89
N GLU A 174 -1.09 -9.88 10.32
CA GLU A 174 -0.13 -10.98 10.50
C GLU A 174 0.56 -11.48 9.22
N PRO A 175 -0.08 -11.56 8.03
CA PRO A 175 0.56 -12.17 6.86
C PRO A 175 1.84 -11.45 6.38
N GLU A 176 2.87 -12.21 6.00
CA GLU A 176 4.16 -11.65 5.58
C GLU A 176 4.10 -10.74 4.33
N TRP A 177 3.02 -10.79 3.55
CA TRP A 177 2.84 -9.96 2.36
C TRP A 177 2.16 -8.62 2.64
N VAL A 178 1.61 -8.43 3.84
CA VAL A 178 1.12 -7.13 4.30
C VAL A 178 2.17 -6.42 5.13
N PHE A 179 2.09 -5.09 5.18
CA PHE A 179 2.96 -4.25 5.99
C PHE A 179 2.22 -3.82 7.25
N ALA A 180 2.51 -4.49 8.37
CA ALA A 180 1.86 -4.28 9.66
C ALA A 180 2.41 -3.02 10.33
N VAL A 181 1.51 -2.17 10.83
CA VAL A 181 1.88 -0.89 11.45
C VAL A 181 1.29 -0.77 12.85
N GLY A 182 2.18 -0.62 13.83
CA GLY A 182 1.81 -0.23 15.19
C GLY A 182 1.94 1.28 15.43
N ALA A 183 1.57 1.72 16.63
CA ALA A 183 1.52 3.13 16.99
C ALA A 183 2.53 3.52 18.06
N THR A 184 3.11 4.71 17.94
CA THR A 184 3.81 5.42 19.03
C THR A 184 2.90 6.52 19.60
N SER A 185 3.01 6.76 20.91
CA SER A 185 2.29 7.80 21.66
C SER A 185 2.81 9.23 21.41
N ASP A 186 4.02 9.36 20.88
CA ASP A 186 4.71 10.61 20.61
C ASP A 186 5.21 10.70 19.16
N GLU A 187 5.32 11.93 18.66
CA GLU A 187 5.81 12.25 17.31
C GLU A 187 7.26 11.83 17.08
N ALA A 188 8.09 11.84 18.13
CA ALA A 188 9.50 11.44 18.03
C ALA A 188 9.67 9.92 17.91
N GLY A 189 8.59 9.15 18.07
CA GLY A 189 8.59 7.69 17.97
C GLY A 189 9.41 7.02 19.09
N GLU A 190 9.49 7.63 20.27
CA GLU A 190 10.29 7.13 21.39
C GLU A 190 9.47 6.29 22.38
N ILE A 191 8.15 6.37 22.34
CA ILE A 191 7.25 5.74 23.29
C ILE A 191 6.17 5.00 22.51
N GLU A 192 6.25 3.68 22.49
CA GLU A 192 5.18 2.83 21.95
C GLU A 192 3.85 3.13 22.63
N TRP A 193 2.78 3.19 21.85
CA TRP A 193 1.45 3.42 22.39
C TRP A 193 0.99 2.17 23.15
N PRO A 194 0.53 2.29 24.42
CA PRO A 194 0.19 1.12 25.25
C PRO A 194 -0.91 0.21 24.71
N HIS A 195 -1.68 0.66 23.72
CA HIS A 195 -2.76 -0.10 23.09
C HIS A 195 -2.40 -0.62 21.69
N SER A 196 -1.18 -0.36 21.20
CA SER A 196 -0.70 -0.90 19.93
C SER A 196 -0.57 -2.41 20.03
N ALA A 197 -1.39 -3.13 19.28
CA ALA A 197 -1.35 -4.59 19.27
C ALA A 197 0.01 -5.13 18.80
N ARG A 198 0.39 -6.27 19.36
CA ARG A 198 1.64 -7.00 19.09
C ARG A 198 1.41 -8.49 19.32
N GLY A 199 2.32 -9.31 18.82
CA GLY A 199 2.29 -10.76 18.91
C GLY A 199 1.50 -11.41 17.78
N THR A 200 1.63 -12.72 17.66
CA THR A 200 0.80 -13.58 16.81
C THR A 200 0.32 -14.76 17.66
N ALA A 201 -0.63 -15.54 17.13
CA ALA A 201 -1.07 -16.75 17.83
C ALA A 201 0.08 -17.75 18.03
N ALA A 202 1.07 -17.75 17.13
CA ALA A 202 2.23 -18.64 17.16
C ALA A 202 3.42 -18.07 17.96
N ASP A 203 3.60 -16.76 17.93
CA ASP A 203 4.74 -16.05 18.54
C ASP A 203 4.29 -14.71 19.15
N PRO A 204 4.14 -14.63 20.49
CA PRO A 204 3.67 -13.43 21.18
C PRO A 204 4.71 -12.30 21.23
N ASP A 205 5.97 -12.57 20.89
CA ASP A 205 7.05 -11.57 20.95
C ASP A 205 7.25 -10.85 19.60
N VAL A 206 6.54 -11.26 18.54
CA VAL A 206 6.62 -10.62 17.21
C VAL A 206 5.84 -9.31 17.21
N GLY A 207 6.53 -8.19 17.04
CA GLY A 207 5.92 -6.89 16.80
C GLY A 207 5.44 -6.70 15.34
N PRO A 208 4.74 -5.58 15.05
CA PRO A 208 4.47 -5.17 13.68
C PRO A 208 5.79 -4.90 12.90
N ASP A 209 5.71 -4.66 11.58
CA ASP A 209 6.92 -4.35 10.79
C ASP A 209 7.60 -3.07 11.29
N ILE A 210 6.81 -2.02 11.56
CA ILE A 210 7.29 -0.75 12.13
C ILE A 210 6.24 -0.13 13.07
N LEU A 211 6.70 0.82 13.89
CA LEU A 211 5.84 1.75 14.62
C LEU A 211 5.89 3.14 13.99
N ALA A 212 4.75 3.85 13.98
CA ALA A 212 4.69 5.26 13.57
C ALA A 212 3.76 6.04 14.50
N TRP A 213 3.82 7.37 14.45
CA TRP A 213 2.98 8.20 15.31
C TRP A 213 1.50 7.97 15.05
N GLY A 214 0.76 7.55 16.09
CA GLY A 214 -0.63 7.13 16.00
C GLY A 214 -1.64 8.19 16.44
N LYS A 215 -1.24 9.46 16.56
CA LYS A 215 -2.17 10.52 16.92
C LYS A 215 -2.74 11.21 15.68
N ASP A 216 -4.02 11.50 15.75
CA ASP A 216 -4.67 12.45 14.88
C ASP A 216 -4.17 13.89 15.16
N ALA A 217 -3.62 14.55 14.14
CA ALA A 217 -3.14 15.92 14.24
C ALA A 217 -4.27 16.96 14.45
N THR A 218 -5.53 16.63 14.15
CA THR A 218 -6.66 17.57 14.27
C THR A 218 -7.70 17.18 15.32
N SER A 219 -7.58 15.99 15.92
CA SER A 219 -8.36 15.57 17.09
C SER A 219 -7.47 15.44 18.33
N GLU A 220 -7.84 16.14 19.41
CA GLU A 220 -7.10 16.06 20.68
C GLU A 220 -7.09 14.62 21.26
N ASN A 221 -8.15 13.85 20.96
CA ASN A 221 -8.39 12.50 21.48
C ASN A 221 -8.29 11.38 20.43
N GLY A 222 -8.04 11.71 19.15
CA GLY A 222 -7.88 10.71 18.10
C GLY A 222 -6.53 10.01 18.24
N PHE A 223 -6.54 8.74 18.63
CA PHE A 223 -5.34 7.93 18.81
C PHE A 223 -5.58 6.49 18.38
N GLY A 224 -4.67 5.90 17.61
CA GLY A 224 -4.81 4.54 17.11
C GLY A 224 -3.74 4.14 16.10
N THR A 225 -3.60 2.82 15.92
CA THR A 225 -2.82 2.24 14.82
C THR A 225 -3.39 2.61 13.45
N SER A 226 -4.69 2.91 13.36
CA SER A 226 -5.34 3.48 12.18
C SER A 226 -4.64 4.75 11.67
N PHE A 227 -4.36 5.72 12.55
CA PHE A 227 -3.66 6.95 12.16
C PHE A 227 -2.19 6.69 11.79
N ALA A 228 -1.52 5.76 12.48
CA ALA A 228 -0.16 5.37 12.17
C ALA A 228 -0.06 4.77 10.75
N VAL A 229 -1.03 3.94 10.34
CA VAL A 229 -1.11 3.36 8.98
C VAL A 229 -1.24 4.44 7.91
N VAL A 230 -2.01 5.50 8.15
CA VAL A 230 -2.10 6.65 7.24
C VAL A 230 -0.74 7.30 7.04
N LEU A 231 -0.01 7.56 8.13
CA LEU A 231 1.33 8.15 8.08
C LEU A 231 2.33 7.26 7.36
N VAL A 232 2.29 5.94 7.60
CA VAL A 232 3.14 4.96 6.91
C VAL A 232 2.79 4.84 5.43
N SER A 233 1.51 4.88 5.07
CA SER A 233 1.08 4.94 3.66
C SER A 233 1.63 6.20 2.98
N ARG A 234 1.63 7.32 3.71
CA ARG A 234 2.49 8.52 3.56
C ARG A 234 3.89 8.20 3.08
N MET A 235 4.64 7.61 3.98
CA MET A 235 6.04 7.26 3.82
C MET A 235 6.28 6.28 2.65
N ALA A 236 5.35 5.37 2.37
CA ALA A 236 5.40 4.49 1.20
C ALA A 236 5.31 5.28 -0.12
N THR A 237 4.45 6.31 -0.20
CA THR A 237 4.41 7.19 -1.40
C THR A 237 5.73 7.91 -1.62
N LEU A 238 6.40 8.37 -0.55
CA LEU A 238 7.72 8.99 -0.65
C LEU A 238 8.77 8.02 -1.19
N CYS A 239 8.84 6.80 -0.64
CA CYS A 239 9.77 5.77 -1.13
C CYS A 239 9.52 5.46 -2.61
N ARG A 240 8.25 5.31 -3.02
CA ARG A 240 7.87 5.06 -4.41
C ARG A 240 8.23 6.22 -5.32
N ALA A 241 7.94 7.47 -4.92
CA ALA A 241 8.33 8.66 -5.66
C ALA A 241 9.85 8.70 -5.85
N TRP A 242 10.62 8.46 -4.79
CA TRP A 242 12.07 8.48 -4.80
C TRP A 242 12.66 7.40 -5.73
N LEU A 243 12.13 6.17 -5.70
CA LEU A 243 12.53 5.10 -6.63
C LEU A 243 12.24 5.46 -8.09
N TRP A 244 11.08 6.06 -8.36
CA TRP A 244 10.75 6.55 -9.70
C TRP A 244 11.64 7.71 -10.15
N GLN A 245 12.03 8.63 -9.26
CA GLN A 245 13.02 9.67 -9.57
C GLN A 245 14.34 9.04 -10.02
N LEU A 246 14.78 7.99 -9.32
CA LEU A 246 16.00 7.29 -9.67
C LEU A 246 15.90 6.61 -11.03
N ALA A 247 14.81 5.89 -11.29
CA ALA A 247 14.54 5.28 -12.59
C ALA A 247 14.51 6.32 -13.73
N ALA A 248 13.80 7.43 -13.52
CA ALA A 248 13.70 8.52 -14.49
C ALA A 248 15.07 9.16 -14.79
N ASN A 249 15.94 9.30 -13.79
CA ASN A 249 17.29 9.80 -14.00
C ASN A 249 18.17 8.82 -14.80
N ILE A 250 18.08 7.52 -14.54
CA ILE A 250 18.78 6.49 -15.33
C ILE A 250 18.31 6.53 -16.79
N GLU A 251 17.00 6.60 -17.03
CA GLU A 251 16.42 6.68 -18.37
C GLU A 251 16.82 7.95 -19.11
N ARG A 252 16.78 9.11 -18.43
CA ARG A 252 17.24 10.39 -18.96
C ARG A 252 18.69 10.32 -19.43
N LEU A 253 19.59 9.79 -18.60
CA LEU A 253 21.01 9.65 -18.93
C LEU A 253 21.24 8.66 -20.07
N ALA A 254 20.38 7.66 -20.21
CA ALA A 254 20.40 6.73 -21.34
C ALA A 254 19.76 7.29 -22.63
N GLY A 255 19.26 8.54 -22.62
CA GLY A 255 18.57 9.17 -23.75
C GLY A 255 17.22 8.52 -24.07
N ARG A 256 16.58 7.89 -23.08
CA ARG A 256 15.25 7.27 -23.20
C ARG A 256 14.18 8.23 -22.69
N PRO A 257 12.91 8.07 -23.10
CA PRO A 257 11.80 8.77 -22.47
C PRO A 257 11.76 8.47 -20.96
N TYR A 258 11.52 9.50 -20.15
CA TYR A 258 11.52 9.43 -18.69
C TYR A 258 10.41 10.28 -18.09
N GLY A 259 10.01 9.97 -16.86
CA GLY A 259 9.01 10.72 -16.11
C GLY A 259 8.73 10.10 -14.74
N VAL A 260 8.11 10.87 -13.85
CA VAL A 260 7.75 10.42 -12.50
C VAL A 260 6.25 10.59 -12.31
N PRO A 261 5.50 9.49 -12.11
CA PRO A 261 4.05 9.59 -11.97
C PRO A 261 3.71 10.24 -10.64
N LEU A 262 2.46 10.68 -10.52
CA LEU A 262 1.91 10.93 -9.20
C LEU A 262 1.86 9.65 -8.39
N MET A 263 2.19 9.77 -7.10
CA MET A 263 2.04 8.69 -6.14
C MET A 263 0.78 8.94 -5.33
N GLY A 264 -0.04 7.91 -5.19
CA GLY A 264 -1.25 7.98 -4.39
C GLY A 264 -1.42 6.81 -3.45
N ILE A 265 -2.44 6.93 -2.61
CA ILE A 265 -2.83 5.93 -1.62
C ILE A 265 -4.27 5.53 -1.93
N ALA A 266 -4.53 4.23 -1.93
CA ALA A 266 -5.88 3.72 -1.95
C ALA A 266 -6.31 3.38 -0.52
N PHE A 267 -7.44 3.89 -0.05
CA PHE A 267 -8.03 3.57 1.25
C PHE A 267 -9.19 2.60 1.05
N VAL A 268 -9.23 1.55 1.86
CA VAL A 268 -10.39 0.66 1.98
C VAL A 268 -10.81 0.70 3.45
N ASP A 269 -11.82 1.53 3.77
CA ASP A 269 -12.11 1.95 5.15
C ASP A 269 -13.60 2.21 5.42
N ARG A 270 -14.02 2.25 6.70
CA ARG A 270 -15.41 2.48 7.15
C ARG A 270 -15.77 3.97 7.30
N GLU A 271 -14.77 4.86 7.39
CA GLU A 271 -14.99 6.26 7.78
C GLU A 271 -14.45 7.27 6.76
N ILE A 272 -14.77 7.04 5.49
CA ILE A 272 -14.37 7.94 4.41
C ILE A 272 -15.44 9.02 4.26
N ALA A 273 -15.28 10.14 4.97
CA ALA A 273 -16.24 11.23 4.89
C ALA A 273 -16.43 11.73 3.43
N PRO A 274 -17.68 11.99 2.98
CA PRO A 274 -17.96 12.42 1.63
C PRO A 274 -17.64 13.92 1.46
N PHE A 275 -16.39 14.25 1.14
CA PHE A 275 -16.02 15.61 0.76
C PHE A 275 -16.39 15.90 -0.70
N ALA A 276 -16.90 17.11 -0.95
CA ALA A 276 -17.38 17.51 -2.26
C ALA A 276 -16.25 17.50 -3.31
N PRO A 277 -16.49 16.97 -4.53
CA PRO A 277 -15.48 16.87 -5.57
C PRO A 277 -14.96 18.24 -5.99
N THR A 278 -13.66 18.48 -5.87
CA THR A 278 -12.97 19.32 -6.83
C THR A 278 -11.92 18.46 -7.51
N PRO A 279 -12.05 18.14 -8.81
CA PRO A 279 -11.04 17.38 -9.52
C PRO A 279 -9.70 18.11 -9.41
N PRO A 280 -8.64 17.46 -8.91
CA PRO A 280 -7.32 18.06 -8.91
C PRO A 280 -6.89 18.23 -10.37
N ARG A 281 -6.27 19.37 -10.67
CA ARG A 281 -5.42 19.47 -11.87
C ARG A 281 -4.17 18.65 -11.57
N LEU A 282 -4.20 17.38 -11.93
CA LEU A 282 -3.14 16.41 -11.64
C LEU A 282 -1.90 16.72 -12.46
N ARG A 283 -0.79 16.93 -11.77
CA ARG A 283 0.53 17.14 -12.38
C ARG A 283 1.39 15.95 -12.02
N ALA A 284 2.07 15.33 -12.97
CA ALA A 284 3.13 14.39 -12.64
C ALA A 284 4.16 15.08 -11.73
N LEU A 285 4.94 14.32 -10.97
CA LEU A 285 5.97 14.93 -10.13
C LEU A 285 7.08 15.50 -11.03
N PRO A 286 7.65 16.67 -10.71
CA PRO A 286 8.80 17.20 -11.44
C PRO A 286 9.97 16.21 -11.31
N VAL A 287 10.77 16.06 -12.35
CA VAL A 287 11.98 15.22 -12.29
C VAL A 287 13.05 15.98 -11.52
N LEU A 288 13.49 15.42 -10.39
CA LEU A 288 14.58 15.98 -9.60
C LEU A 288 15.88 15.36 -10.11
N HIS A 289 16.81 16.18 -10.61
CA HIS A 289 18.02 15.66 -11.24
C HIS A 289 18.99 15.09 -10.19
N ALA A 290 19.38 13.83 -10.41
CA ALA A 290 20.38 13.18 -9.59
C ALA A 290 21.77 13.78 -9.83
N THR A 291 22.59 13.79 -8.78
CA THR A 291 23.94 14.39 -8.79
C THR A 291 25.06 13.36 -8.91
N SER A 292 24.75 12.07 -8.79
CA SER A 292 25.76 11.02 -8.76
C SER A 292 26.20 10.57 -10.16
N PRO A 293 27.50 10.67 -10.51
CA PRO A 293 28.03 10.17 -11.79
C PRO A 293 27.86 8.66 -11.97
N VAL A 294 27.61 7.91 -10.89
CA VAL A 294 27.40 6.46 -10.93
C VAL A 294 26.21 6.09 -11.82
N LEU A 295 25.22 7.00 -11.97
CA LEU A 295 24.00 6.77 -12.75
C LEU A 295 24.20 6.85 -14.26
N GLU A 296 25.34 7.35 -14.74
CA GLU A 296 25.67 7.42 -16.16
C GLU A 296 26.07 6.05 -16.75
N GLN A 297 26.13 5.01 -15.92
CA GLN A 297 26.56 3.67 -16.34
C GLN A 297 25.46 2.93 -17.13
N PRO A 298 25.71 2.50 -18.38
CA PRO A 298 24.71 1.80 -19.21
C PRO A 298 24.16 0.50 -18.58
N LYS A 299 24.93 -0.11 -17.67
CA LYS A 299 24.58 -1.36 -16.97
C LYS A 299 23.42 -1.20 -15.98
N LEU A 300 23.05 0.04 -15.60
CA LEU A 300 21.96 0.31 -14.66
C LEU A 300 20.57 0.29 -15.30
N GLN A 301 20.48 0.10 -16.62
CA GLN A 301 19.17 0.11 -17.29
C GLN A 301 18.19 -0.97 -16.81
N PRO A 302 18.58 -2.24 -16.60
CA PRO A 302 17.67 -3.24 -16.01
C PRO A 302 17.22 -2.87 -14.59
N THR A 303 18.04 -2.09 -13.88
CA THR A 303 17.74 -1.59 -12.53
C THR A 303 16.63 -0.55 -12.55
N ALA A 304 16.58 0.31 -13.57
CA ALA A 304 15.50 1.30 -13.71
C ALA A 304 14.12 0.61 -13.76
N ASP A 305 14.00 -0.54 -14.43
CA ASP A 305 12.75 -1.30 -14.48
C ASP A 305 12.41 -1.95 -13.13
N ALA A 306 13.40 -2.40 -12.38
CA ALA A 306 13.20 -2.92 -11.02
C ALA A 306 12.74 -1.84 -10.03
N PHE A 307 13.11 -0.58 -10.25
CA PHE A 307 12.65 0.57 -9.45
C PHE A 307 11.28 1.10 -9.85
N LYS A 308 10.68 0.52 -10.90
CA LYS A 308 9.31 0.81 -11.32
C LYS A 308 8.39 -0.39 -11.07
N PHE A 309 7.09 -0.17 -11.17
CA PHE A 309 6.07 -1.23 -11.20
C PHE A 309 6.14 -2.21 -10.01
N ARG A 310 6.00 -3.52 -10.28
CA ARG A 310 5.82 -4.58 -9.27
C ARG A 310 7.05 -4.80 -8.39
N PRO A 311 8.29 -4.95 -8.93
CA PRO A 311 9.46 -5.21 -8.08
C PRO A 311 9.70 -4.09 -7.05
N ALA A 312 9.37 -2.85 -7.42
CA ALA A 312 9.52 -1.72 -6.52
C ALA A 312 8.51 -1.70 -5.36
N VAL A 313 7.51 -2.59 -5.30
CA VAL A 313 6.65 -2.75 -4.11
C VAL A 313 7.47 -3.37 -2.97
N ASP A 314 8.17 -4.48 -3.23
CA ASP A 314 9.06 -5.12 -2.27
C ASP A 314 10.23 -4.21 -1.87
N ILE A 315 10.83 -3.50 -2.84
CA ILE A 315 11.89 -2.51 -2.52
C ILE A 315 11.35 -1.41 -1.60
N THR A 316 10.11 -0.95 -1.81
CA THR A 316 9.48 0.05 -0.92
C THR A 316 9.35 -0.47 0.50
N ARG A 317 8.85 -1.70 0.68
CA ARG A 317 8.77 -2.37 2.00
C ARG A 317 10.14 -2.38 2.67
N ARG A 318 11.17 -2.85 1.95
CA ARG A 318 12.53 -2.99 2.49
C ARG A 318 13.16 -1.66 2.84
N LEU A 319 12.91 -0.60 2.06
CA LEU A 319 13.36 0.76 2.38
C LEU A 319 12.73 1.27 3.67
N LEU A 320 11.43 1.07 3.88
CA LEU A 320 10.75 1.47 5.12
C LEU A 320 11.34 0.73 6.34
N VAL A 321 11.50 -0.59 6.25
CA VAL A 321 12.08 -1.40 7.34
C VAL A 321 13.53 -1.02 7.61
N ALA A 322 14.35 -0.86 6.57
CA ALA A 322 15.75 -0.46 6.71
C ALA A 322 15.88 0.93 7.35
N ALA A 323 15.08 1.90 6.88
CA ALA A 323 15.04 3.24 7.46
C ALA A 323 14.65 3.19 8.94
N ALA A 324 13.60 2.44 9.29
CA ALA A 324 13.15 2.29 10.66
C ALA A 324 14.26 1.66 11.53
N ALA A 325 14.82 0.53 11.10
CA ALA A 325 15.87 -0.18 11.86
C ALA A 325 17.13 0.67 12.10
N GLU A 326 17.55 1.47 11.12
CA GLU A 326 18.76 2.30 11.22
C GLU A 326 18.55 3.59 12.01
N THR A 327 17.34 4.13 12.01
CA THR A 327 17.07 5.47 12.56
C THR A 327 16.22 5.45 13.83
N SER A 328 15.68 4.29 14.22
CA SER A 328 14.89 4.12 15.44
C SER A 328 15.69 4.59 16.67
N PRO A 329 15.08 5.36 17.57
CA PRO A 329 15.75 5.89 18.74
C PRO A 329 16.08 4.75 19.71
N LYS A 330 17.17 4.91 20.45
CA LYS A 330 17.48 4.03 21.58
C LYS A 330 16.73 4.53 22.81
N THR A 331 15.74 3.77 23.23
CA THR A 331 14.82 4.11 24.32
C THR A 331 15.18 3.33 25.58
N ALA A 332 14.75 3.81 26.76
CA ALA A 332 14.98 3.12 28.03
C ALA A 332 14.16 1.81 28.13
N THR A 333 12.93 1.84 27.61
CA THR A 333 12.08 0.67 27.40
C THR A 333 12.14 0.31 25.92
N PRO A 334 12.63 -0.89 25.54
CA PRO A 334 12.66 -1.30 24.15
C PRO A 334 11.27 -1.27 23.51
N LEU A 335 11.20 -0.78 22.28
CA LEU A 335 10.00 -0.85 21.45
C LEU A 335 9.82 -2.29 20.93
N SER A 336 8.58 -2.71 20.71
CA SER A 336 8.25 -4.03 20.12
C SER A 336 8.68 -4.14 18.65
N ALA A 337 8.79 -3.01 17.96
CA ALA A 337 9.25 -2.88 16.58
C ALA A 337 10.00 -1.55 16.39
N PRO A 338 10.88 -1.42 15.37
CA PRO A 338 11.56 -0.16 15.12
C PRO A 338 10.55 0.95 14.75
N SER A 339 10.78 2.17 15.22
CA SER A 339 9.92 3.30 14.89
C SER A 339 10.47 4.15 13.75
N LEU A 340 9.56 4.72 12.95
CA LEU A 340 9.92 5.59 11.82
C LEU A 340 9.10 6.88 11.85
N THR A 341 9.76 8.00 11.60
CA THR A 341 9.14 9.31 11.37
C THR A 341 9.43 9.77 9.94
N PRO A 342 8.62 10.69 9.37
CA PRO A 342 8.90 11.27 8.06
C PRO A 342 10.30 11.85 7.94
N GLU A 343 10.78 12.59 8.95
CA GLU A 343 12.09 13.25 8.94
C GLU A 343 13.25 12.24 8.99
N ARG A 344 13.04 11.12 9.68
CA ARG A 344 14.01 10.01 9.71
C ARG A 344 14.07 9.30 8.35
N LEU A 345 12.93 9.03 7.74
CA LEU A 345 12.87 8.45 6.39
C LEU A 345 13.52 9.38 5.36
N GLN A 346 13.18 10.67 5.37
CA GLN A 346 13.75 11.64 4.45
C GLN A 346 15.27 11.71 4.56
N ARG A 347 15.81 11.78 5.79
CA ARG A 347 17.27 11.74 6.02
C ARG A 347 17.90 10.43 5.57
N PHE A 348 17.23 9.30 5.77
CA PHE A 348 17.72 8.02 5.28
C PHE A 348 17.83 8.01 3.75
N LEU A 349 16.78 8.44 3.05
CA LEU A 349 16.74 8.51 1.58
C LEU A 349 17.76 9.51 1.01
N ASP A 350 17.93 10.67 1.64
CA ASP A 350 18.91 11.69 1.22
C ASP A 350 20.36 11.23 1.37
N ASN A 351 20.63 10.26 2.26
CA ASN A 351 21.96 9.69 2.47
C ASN A 351 22.15 8.35 1.74
N LEU A 352 21.16 7.89 0.99
CA LEU A 352 21.19 6.57 0.37
C LEU A 352 22.13 6.58 -0.84
N SER A 353 23.17 5.75 -0.77
CA SER A 353 24.06 5.45 -1.89
C SER A 353 23.52 4.33 -2.76
N LEU A 354 24.02 4.20 -3.99
CA LEU A 354 23.60 3.11 -4.88
C LEU A 354 23.93 1.72 -4.32
N ALA A 355 25.09 1.58 -3.68
CA ALA A 355 25.52 0.33 -3.06
C ALA A 355 24.57 -0.07 -1.91
N ARG A 356 24.22 0.88 -1.03
CA ARG A 356 23.27 0.62 0.07
C ARG A 356 21.88 0.33 -0.47
N LEU A 357 21.43 1.05 -1.50
CA LEU A 357 20.14 0.76 -2.14
C LEU A 357 20.08 -0.67 -2.68
N PHE A 358 21.13 -1.18 -3.33
CA PHE A 358 21.16 -2.55 -3.82
C PHE A 358 21.18 -3.60 -2.72
N GLU A 359 21.88 -3.32 -1.62
CA GLU A 359 21.84 -4.16 -0.43
C GLU A 359 20.41 -4.25 0.12
N VAL A 360 19.75 -3.10 0.30
CA VAL A 360 18.37 -3.04 0.80
C VAL A 360 17.40 -3.68 -0.19
N ALA A 361 17.54 -3.41 -1.49
CA ALA A 361 16.69 -3.96 -2.54
C ALA A 361 16.93 -5.46 -2.82
N GLY A 362 18.01 -6.05 -2.29
CA GLY A 362 18.39 -7.44 -2.59
C GLY A 362 18.78 -7.67 -4.05
N VAL A 363 19.27 -6.63 -4.76
CA VAL A 363 19.68 -6.70 -6.16
C VAL A 363 21.16 -7.09 -6.21
N ALA A 364 21.48 -8.19 -6.90
CA ALA A 364 22.86 -8.65 -7.06
C ALA A 364 23.71 -7.60 -7.79
N SER A 365 24.70 -7.05 -7.08
CA SER A 365 25.62 -6.03 -7.57
C SER A 365 26.94 -6.68 -7.99
N GLU A 366 27.02 -7.20 -9.22
CA GLU A 366 28.27 -7.84 -9.66
C GLU A 366 29.38 -6.83 -10.00
N GLU A 367 29.09 -5.57 -10.36
CA GLU A 367 30.12 -4.64 -10.83
C GLU A 367 29.84 -3.14 -10.56
N VAL A 368 28.83 -2.80 -9.76
CA VAL A 368 28.53 -1.38 -9.52
C VAL A 368 29.49 -0.83 -8.46
N SER A 369 30.19 0.23 -8.85
CA SER A 369 31.12 0.99 -8.00
C SER A 369 30.57 1.11 -6.58
N ARG A 370 31.39 0.80 -5.57
CA ARG A 370 31.12 1.05 -4.13
C ARG A 370 31.10 2.54 -3.80
N ALA A 371 30.62 3.38 -4.71
CA ALA A 371 30.46 4.79 -4.46
C ALA A 371 29.49 4.96 -3.28
N GLU A 372 30.03 5.43 -2.16
CA GLU A 372 29.27 5.75 -0.95
C GLU A 372 28.59 7.14 -1.06
N GLU A 373 28.76 7.81 -2.20
CA GLU A 373 28.14 9.10 -2.47
C GLU A 373 26.60 8.96 -2.55
N PRO A 374 25.87 9.91 -1.96
CA PRO A 374 24.42 9.98 -2.11
C PRO A 374 23.98 10.07 -3.58
N LEU A 375 22.85 9.43 -3.86
CA LEU A 375 22.24 9.42 -5.20
C LEU A 375 21.68 10.79 -5.62
N PHE A 376 21.16 11.54 -4.65
CA PHE A 376 20.58 12.86 -4.82
C PHE A 376 21.25 13.87 -3.87
N CYS A 377 21.02 15.17 -4.11
CA CYS A 377 21.45 16.19 -3.16
C CYS A 377 20.61 16.12 -1.87
N ALA A 378 21.23 16.51 -0.75
CA ALA A 378 20.52 16.61 0.53
C ALA A 378 19.32 17.57 0.42
N GLY A 379 18.17 17.16 0.96
CA GLY A 379 16.90 17.87 0.89
C GLY A 379 15.97 17.40 -0.23
N THR A 380 16.41 16.51 -1.12
CA THR A 380 15.58 15.98 -2.22
C THR A 380 14.37 15.22 -1.68
N ALA A 381 14.54 14.38 -0.66
CA ALA A 381 13.43 13.65 -0.05
C ALA A 381 12.42 14.60 0.64
N ASN A 382 12.89 15.69 1.25
CA ASN A 382 12.03 16.72 1.83
C ASN A 382 11.26 17.50 0.75
N GLU A 383 11.89 17.80 -0.40
CA GLU A 383 11.21 18.41 -1.54
C GLU A 383 10.12 17.49 -2.09
N LEU A 384 10.40 16.19 -2.25
CA LEU A 384 9.40 15.20 -2.65
C LEU A 384 8.26 15.09 -1.65
N TRP A 385 8.56 15.03 -0.36
CA TRP A 385 7.55 15.00 0.69
C TRP A 385 6.61 16.21 0.59
N THR A 386 7.17 17.41 0.46
CA THR A 386 6.41 18.66 0.28
C THR A 386 5.54 18.62 -0.98
N LEU A 387 6.05 18.08 -2.09
CA LEU A 387 5.29 17.95 -3.33
C LEU A 387 4.11 16.99 -3.18
N LEU A 388 4.33 15.85 -2.50
CA LEU A 388 3.31 14.84 -2.24
C LEU A 388 2.21 15.36 -1.31
N GLU A 389 2.55 16.13 -0.28
CA GLU A 389 1.57 16.78 0.61
C GLU A 389 0.67 17.79 -0.15
N ASN A 390 1.24 18.48 -1.13
CA ASN A 390 0.51 19.48 -1.93
C ASN A 390 -0.25 18.88 -3.12
N LEU A 391 0.05 17.64 -3.51
CA LEU A 391 -0.57 16.92 -4.63
C LEU A 391 -1.09 15.54 -4.20
N PRO A 392 -1.95 15.44 -3.15
CA PRO A 392 -2.39 14.15 -2.65
C PRO A 392 -3.27 13.46 -3.69
N VAL A 393 -2.84 12.30 -4.15
CA VAL A 393 -3.68 11.39 -4.93
C VAL A 393 -4.25 10.35 -3.98
N VAL A 394 -5.55 10.41 -3.77
CA VAL A 394 -6.26 9.51 -2.88
C VAL A 394 -7.38 8.84 -3.65
N TRP A 395 -7.37 7.52 -3.63
CA TRP A 395 -8.52 6.70 -3.99
C TRP A 395 -9.10 6.15 -2.71
N ALA A 396 -10.41 6.06 -2.62
CA ALA A 396 -11.06 5.65 -1.40
C ALA A 396 -12.24 4.76 -1.71
N TRP A 397 -12.43 3.74 -0.89
CA TRP A 397 -13.58 2.85 -0.92
C TRP A 397 -14.18 2.80 0.47
N ASP A 398 -15.38 3.38 0.60
CA ASP A 398 -16.13 3.33 1.86
C ASP A 398 -16.83 1.98 1.97
N VAL A 399 -16.40 1.23 2.98
CA VAL A 399 -16.86 -0.12 3.28
C VAL A 399 -18.31 -0.12 3.75
N ASN A 400 -18.75 0.91 4.47
CA ASN A 400 -20.12 1.01 4.99
C ASN A 400 -21.11 1.37 3.88
N THR A 401 -20.75 2.34 3.03
CA THR A 401 -21.64 2.80 1.94
C THR A 401 -21.42 2.04 0.62
N ARG A 402 -20.39 1.21 0.53
CA ARG A 402 -19.96 0.50 -0.70
C ARG A 402 -19.77 1.46 -1.87
N THR A 403 -19.24 2.64 -1.57
CA THR A 403 -19.11 3.74 -2.53
C THR A 403 -17.64 4.02 -2.79
N ALA A 404 -17.27 4.05 -4.06
CA ALA A 404 -15.98 4.56 -4.49
C ALA A 404 -15.97 6.09 -4.39
N TYR A 405 -14.96 6.60 -3.70
CA TYR A 405 -14.63 8.01 -3.64
C TYR A 405 -13.33 8.27 -4.38
N VAL A 406 -13.37 9.27 -5.23
CA VAL A 406 -12.34 9.54 -6.22
C VAL A 406 -11.97 11.00 -6.06
N HIS A 407 -11.35 11.34 -4.93
CA HIS A 407 -11.14 12.72 -4.51
C HIS A 407 -9.78 12.91 -3.85
N PRO A 408 -9.13 14.06 -4.04
CA PRO A 408 -8.03 14.47 -3.17
C PRO A 408 -8.62 14.74 -1.79
N VAL A 409 -8.25 13.93 -0.80
CA VAL A 409 -8.50 14.23 0.62
C VAL A 409 -7.30 15.03 1.09
N ARG A 410 -7.49 16.24 1.63
CA ARG A 410 -6.38 16.91 2.33
C ARG A 410 -6.11 16.12 3.61
N GLU A 411 -4.85 16.03 4.03
CA GLU A 411 -4.46 15.36 5.28
C GLU A 411 -5.30 15.78 6.49
N ALA A 412 -5.63 17.07 6.56
CA ALA A 412 -6.46 17.64 7.62
C ALA A 412 -7.94 17.20 7.60
N ASP A 413 -8.36 16.46 6.58
CA ASP A 413 -9.74 16.02 6.38
C ASP A 413 -9.94 14.51 6.70
N TYR A 414 -8.86 13.70 6.72
CA TYR A 414 -8.87 12.34 7.32
C TYR A 414 -8.75 12.38 8.85
N ALA A 415 -8.18 13.46 9.36
CA ALA A 415 -8.05 13.80 10.76
C ALA A 415 -9.39 14.21 11.45
N ARG A 416 -10.54 13.97 10.80
CA ARG A 416 -11.87 14.42 11.25
C ARG A 416 -12.91 13.31 11.38
N SER A 417 -12.55 12.07 11.06
CA SER A 417 -13.33 10.87 11.32
C SER A 417 -12.95 10.29 12.67
#